data_AF-A0AAV4Z3C8-F1
#
_entry.id   AF-A0AAV4Z3C8-F1
#
_cell.length_a   1.000
_cell.length_b   1.000
_cell.length_c   1.000
_cell.angle_alpha   90.00
_cell.angle_beta   90.00
_cell.angle_gamma   90.00
#
_symmetry.space_group_name_H-M   'P 1'
#
loop_
_entity.id
_entity.type
_entity.pdbx_description
1 polymer ?
#
loop_
_entity_poly.entity_id
_entity_poly.type
_entity_poly.pdbx_seq_one_letter_code
_entity_poly.pdbx_strand_id
1 'polypeptide(L)'
;MPTTHVVSDTHVGHRNILSSSMERPRPFATIEAHDETLVERWNAVVRPDDTVWHLGDFAYRCTEAYALSIFLRLNGRKLLIRGNHEKIGERLPWADPVRDVAMITLPDPAGVMRSIWLSHSPT
;
A
#
# COMPACT_ATOMS: atom_id res chain seq x y z
N MET A 1 9.01 19.69 -4.29
CA MET A 1 9.45 18.57 -5.15
C MET A 1 8.67 17.35 -4.72
N PRO A 2 8.15 16.53 -5.65
CA PRO A 2 7.47 15.29 -5.31
C PRO A 2 8.33 14.36 -4.45
N THR A 3 7.74 13.74 -3.44
CA THR A 3 8.40 12.76 -2.57
C THR A 3 8.03 11.34 -3.00
N THR A 4 8.97 10.41 -2.83
CA THR A 4 8.73 8.97 -2.99
C THR A 4 8.52 8.33 -1.62
N HIS A 5 7.36 7.69 -1.43
CA HIS A 5 7.01 6.94 -0.23
C HIS A 5 7.00 5.44 -0.52
N VAL A 6 7.24 4.62 0.51
CA VAL A 6 7.18 3.16 0.44
C VAL A 6 6.31 2.65 1.58
N VAL A 7 5.38 1.75 1.28
CA VAL A 7 4.43 1.16 2.23
C VAL A 7 4.11 -0.28 1.81
N SER A 8 3.60 -1.10 2.72
CA SER A 8 3.24 -2.50 2.44
C SER A 8 2.09 -2.93 3.35
N ASP A 9 1.43 -4.05 3.00
CA ASP A 9 0.53 -4.80 3.89
C ASP A 9 -0.63 -3.97 4.46
N THR A 10 -1.21 -3.09 3.64
CA THR A 10 -2.35 -2.26 4.05
C THR A 10 -3.58 -3.11 4.34
N HIS A 11 -3.74 -4.26 3.69
CA HIS A 11 -4.81 -5.22 3.97
C HIS A 11 -6.22 -4.59 4.04
N VAL A 12 -6.54 -3.68 3.12
CA VAL A 12 -7.85 -3.03 3.03
C VAL A 12 -8.96 -4.06 2.98
N GLY A 13 -9.96 -3.90 3.86
CA GLY A 13 -11.12 -4.78 3.95
C GLY A 13 -10.87 -6.15 4.58
N HIS A 14 -9.67 -6.43 5.09
CA HIS A 14 -9.30 -7.71 5.68
C HIS A 14 -9.81 -7.85 7.13
N ARG A 15 -11.09 -8.22 7.30
CA ARG A 15 -11.72 -8.35 8.64
C ARG A 15 -10.94 -9.20 9.65
N ASN A 16 -10.27 -10.26 9.21
CA ASN A 16 -9.57 -11.17 10.12
C ASN A 16 -8.32 -10.55 10.77
N ILE A 17 -7.79 -9.42 10.28
CA ILE A 17 -6.69 -8.73 10.99
C ILE A 17 -7.10 -8.18 12.35
N LEU A 18 -8.41 -8.08 12.60
CA LEU A 18 -8.99 -7.64 13.88
C LEU A 18 -9.26 -8.83 14.83
N SER A 19 -9.19 -10.06 14.31
CA SER A 19 -9.52 -11.26 15.07
C SER A 19 -8.55 -11.47 16.22
N SER A 20 -9.06 -11.88 17.37
CA SER A 20 -8.25 -12.32 18.52
C SER A 20 -7.41 -13.56 18.24
N SER A 21 -7.65 -14.25 17.11
CA SER A 21 -6.80 -15.35 16.62
C SER A 21 -5.48 -14.88 16.00
N MET A 22 -5.34 -13.59 15.69
CA MET A 22 -4.07 -13.03 15.23
C MET A 22 -3.11 -12.89 16.40
N GLU A 23 -1.81 -13.12 16.18
CA GLU A 23 -0.78 -12.85 17.19
C GLU A 23 -0.81 -11.37 17.63
N ARG A 24 -1.07 -10.47 16.67
CA ARG A 24 -1.19 -9.02 16.88
C ARG A 24 -2.41 -8.50 16.14
N PRO A 25 -3.62 -8.59 16.73
CA PRO A 25 -4.80 -8.01 16.13
C PRO A 25 -4.62 -6.51 15.95
N ARG A 26 -5.01 -5.95 14.80
CA ARG A 26 -5.01 -4.50 14.62
C ARG A 26 -6.03 -3.90 15.60
N PRO A 27 -5.68 -2.82 16.32
CA PRO A 27 -6.48 -2.31 17.43
C PRO A 27 -7.65 -1.44 16.95
N PHE A 28 -8.55 -2.02 16.15
CA PHE A 28 -9.75 -1.36 15.63
C PHE A 28 -11.00 -2.17 15.96
N ALA A 29 -12.10 -1.47 16.25
CA ALA A 29 -13.38 -2.09 16.53
C ALA A 29 -14.02 -2.70 15.27
N THR A 30 -13.78 -2.10 14.10
CA THR A 30 -14.33 -2.55 12.80
C THR A 30 -13.29 -2.39 11.70
N ILE A 31 -13.49 -3.12 10.59
CA ILE A 31 -12.57 -3.03 9.44
C ILE A 31 -12.73 -1.68 8.72
N GLU A 32 -13.93 -1.13 8.76
CA GLU A 32 -14.22 0.20 8.23
C GLU A 32 -13.44 1.26 9.04
N ALA A 33 -13.38 1.17 10.37
CA ALA A 33 -12.58 2.09 11.18
C ALA A 33 -11.06 1.97 10.89
N HIS A 34 -10.58 0.75 10.65
CA HIS A 34 -9.20 0.51 10.20
C HIS A 34 -8.91 1.19 8.85
N ASP A 35 -9.77 0.95 7.86
CA ASP A 35 -9.57 1.43 6.49
C ASP A 35 -9.74 2.96 6.41
N GLU A 36 -10.65 3.56 7.17
CA GLU A 36 -10.76 5.02 7.30
C GLU A 36 -9.52 5.64 7.94
N THR A 37 -9.00 5.03 9.01
CA THR A 37 -7.75 5.47 9.65
C THR A 37 -6.57 5.38 8.68
N LEU A 38 -6.56 4.37 7.81
CA LEU A 38 -5.56 4.23 6.76
C LEU A 38 -5.62 5.38 5.77
N VAL A 39 -6.81 5.75 5.29
CA VAL A 39 -7.00 6.90 4.39
C VAL A 39 -6.54 8.20 5.05
N GLU A 40 -6.94 8.43 6.31
CA GLU A 40 -6.55 9.62 7.07
C GLU A 40 -5.03 9.73 7.19
N ARG A 41 -4.36 8.68 7.68
CA ARG A 41 -2.91 8.67 7.89
C ARG A 41 -2.12 8.77 6.59
N TRP A 42 -2.60 8.11 5.54
CA TRP A 42 -2.02 8.20 4.21
C TRP A 42 -2.04 9.65 3.71
N ASN A 43 -3.21 10.29 3.74
CA ASN A 43 -3.39 11.63 3.18
C ASN A 43 -2.79 12.74 4.07
N ALA A 44 -2.50 12.46 5.35
CA ALA A 44 -1.77 13.36 6.22
C ALA A 44 -0.28 13.53 5.81
N VAL A 45 0.26 12.56 5.04
CA VAL A 45 1.68 12.54 4.64
C VAL A 45 1.85 12.64 3.13
N VAL A 46 1.04 11.91 2.36
CA VAL A 46 1.18 11.78 0.91
C VAL A 46 0.41 12.90 0.22
N ARG A 47 1.13 13.70 -0.57
CA ARG A 47 0.56 14.76 -1.40
C ARG A 47 0.06 14.20 -2.75
N PRO A 48 -0.86 14.89 -3.46
CA PRO A 48 -1.37 14.41 -4.74
C PRO A 48 -0.29 14.16 -5.81
N ASP A 49 0.81 14.91 -5.77
CA ASP A 49 1.93 14.82 -6.73
C ASP A 49 3.03 13.82 -6.31
N ASP A 50 2.97 13.26 -5.10
CA ASP A 50 3.92 12.28 -4.61
C ASP A 50 3.78 10.93 -5.33
N THR A 51 4.84 10.12 -5.27
CA THR A 51 4.82 8.72 -5.74
C THR A 51 4.80 7.78 -4.55
N VAL A 52 3.94 6.75 -4.58
CA VAL A 52 3.91 5.71 -3.55
C VAL A 52 4.13 4.34 -4.17
N TRP A 53 5.16 3.65 -3.68
CA TRP A 53 5.39 2.23 -3.94
C TRP A 53 4.72 1.40 -2.85
N HIS A 54 3.70 0.65 -3.25
CA HIS A 54 3.05 -0.34 -2.40
C HIS A 54 3.71 -1.69 -2.60
N LEU A 55 4.27 -2.28 -1.55
CA LEU A 55 5.04 -3.53 -1.61
C LEU A 55 4.17 -4.78 -1.40
N GLY A 56 2.99 -4.79 -2.00
CA GLY A 56 2.08 -5.94 -1.98
C GLY A 56 1.08 -5.97 -0.83
N ASP A 57 0.09 -6.85 -0.98
CA ASP A 57 -0.99 -7.12 -0.04
C ASP A 57 -1.86 -5.89 0.26
N PHE A 58 -2.29 -5.22 -0.82
CA PHE A 58 -3.08 -3.99 -0.71
C PHE A 58 -4.46 -4.24 -0.08
N ALA A 59 -5.20 -5.23 -0.60
CA ALA A 59 -6.57 -5.55 -0.18
C ALA A 59 -6.80 -7.06 -0.14
N TYR A 60 -7.58 -7.53 0.86
CA TYR A 60 -7.79 -8.97 1.04
C TYR A 60 -9.19 -9.31 1.57
N ARG A 61 -9.83 -10.33 0.97
CA ARG A 61 -11.15 -10.87 1.34
C ARG A 61 -12.29 -9.84 1.42
N CYS A 62 -12.21 -8.76 0.65
CA CYS A 62 -13.27 -7.77 0.46
C CYS A 62 -13.79 -7.80 -0.99
N THR A 63 -14.71 -6.89 -1.34
CA THR A 63 -15.14 -6.73 -2.74
C THR A 63 -14.19 -5.79 -3.48
N GLU A 64 -14.04 -5.99 -4.78
CA GLU A 64 -13.25 -5.06 -5.61
C GLU A 64 -13.82 -3.65 -5.59
N ALA A 65 -15.15 -3.50 -5.57
CA ALA A 65 -15.80 -2.20 -5.42
C ALA A 65 -15.42 -1.50 -4.10
N TYR A 66 -15.34 -2.24 -3.00
CA TYR A 66 -14.92 -1.69 -1.72
C TYR A 66 -13.43 -1.29 -1.75
N ALA A 67 -12.55 -2.17 -2.23
CA ALA A 67 -11.13 -1.87 -2.37
C ALA A 67 -10.89 -0.64 -3.27
N LEU A 68 -11.62 -0.54 -4.39
CA LEU A 68 -11.58 0.60 -5.29
C LEU A 68 -12.04 1.89 -4.60
N SER A 69 -13.10 1.83 -3.78
CA SER A 69 -13.60 3.00 -3.05
C SER A 69 -12.57 3.60 -2.10
N ILE A 70 -11.76 2.76 -1.44
CA ILE A 70 -10.64 3.20 -0.60
C ILE A 70 -9.49 3.70 -1.47
N PHE A 71 -9.10 2.94 -2.50
CA PHE A 71 -7.97 3.27 -3.38
C PHE A 71 -8.10 4.66 -4.02
N LEU A 72 -9.30 5.03 -4.48
CA LEU A 72 -9.56 6.33 -5.12
C LEU A 72 -9.41 7.52 -4.16
N ARG A 73 -9.44 7.27 -2.85
CA ARG A 73 -9.30 8.31 -1.81
C ARG A 73 -7.86 8.50 -1.35
N LEU A 74 -6.94 7.62 -1.73
CA LEU A 74 -5.53 7.70 -1.36
C LEU A 74 -4.79 8.64 -2.31
N ASN A 75 -4.15 9.67 -1.77
CA ASN A 75 -3.32 10.60 -2.55
C ASN A 75 -2.12 9.91 -3.22
N GLY A 76 -1.57 10.60 -4.21
CA GLY A 76 -0.33 10.22 -4.88
C GLY A 76 -0.51 9.26 -6.05
N ARG A 77 0.54 9.22 -6.88
CA ARG A 77 0.74 8.26 -7.96
C ARG A 77 1.16 6.92 -7.37
N LYS A 78 0.24 5.95 -7.36
CA LYS A 78 0.41 4.65 -6.71
C LYS A 78 0.95 3.60 -7.68
N LEU A 79 1.97 2.86 -7.24
CA LEU A 79 2.64 1.78 -7.96
C LEU A 79 2.60 0.52 -7.10
N LEU A 80 2.43 -0.64 -7.72
CA LEU A 80 2.33 -1.91 -7.00
C LEU A 80 3.48 -2.86 -7.34
N ILE A 81 4.13 -3.35 -6.30
CA ILE A 81 4.86 -4.60 -6.29
C ILE A 81 3.90 -5.70 -5.81
N ARG A 82 3.78 -6.80 -6.56
CA ARG A 82 2.80 -7.87 -6.29
C ARG A 82 3.13 -8.57 -4.97
N GLY A 83 2.13 -8.63 -4.09
CA GLY A 83 2.15 -9.47 -2.88
C GLY A 83 1.57 -10.86 -3.11
N ASN A 84 1.68 -11.75 -2.13
CA ASN A 84 1.17 -13.12 -2.23
C ASN A 84 -0.36 -13.21 -2.09
N HIS A 85 -1.01 -12.18 -1.53
CA HIS A 85 -2.47 -12.11 -1.38
C HIS A 85 -3.16 -11.22 -2.42
N GLU A 86 -2.42 -10.82 -3.46
CA GLU A 86 -2.81 -9.79 -4.42
C GLU A 86 -3.77 -10.31 -5.51
N LYS A 87 -4.97 -10.73 -5.11
CA LYS A 87 -6.03 -11.13 -6.06
C LYS A 87 -6.93 -9.98 -6.46
N ILE A 88 -7.23 -9.06 -5.54
CA ILE A 88 -8.16 -7.95 -5.79
C ILE A 88 -7.38 -6.69 -6.12
N GLY A 89 -6.37 -6.37 -5.31
CA GLY A 89 -5.68 -5.11 -5.43
C GLY A 89 -4.91 -4.98 -6.76
N GLU A 90 -4.37 -6.05 -7.36
CA GLU A 90 -3.71 -5.96 -8.69
C GLU A 90 -4.63 -5.49 -9.83
N ARG A 91 -5.96 -5.57 -9.66
CA ARG A 91 -6.95 -5.09 -10.66
C ARG A 91 -7.34 -3.63 -10.49
N LEU A 92 -6.87 -2.96 -9.45
CA LEU A 92 -7.12 -1.55 -9.21
C LEU A 92 -6.35 -0.66 -10.20
N PRO A 93 -6.76 0.61 -10.39
CA PRO A 93 -6.14 1.50 -11.38
C PRO A 93 -4.79 2.04 -10.90
N TRP A 94 -3.78 1.17 -10.85
CA TRP A 94 -2.38 1.53 -10.59
C TRP A 94 -1.80 2.38 -11.72
N ALA A 95 -0.84 3.24 -11.38
CA ALA A 95 -0.29 4.19 -12.33
C ALA A 95 0.60 3.56 -13.41
N ASP A 96 1.11 2.35 -13.18
CA ASP A 96 1.88 1.52 -14.11
C ASP A 96 1.44 0.05 -13.99
N PRO A 97 1.78 -0.80 -14.97
CA PRO A 97 1.63 -2.24 -14.83
C PRO A 97 2.28 -2.77 -13.54
N VAL A 98 1.57 -3.68 -12.87
CA VAL A 98 2.01 -4.36 -11.65
C VAL A 98 3.31 -5.13 -11.91
N ARG A 99 4.25 -5.06 -10.97
CA ARG A 99 5.58 -5.70 -11.07
C ARG A 99 5.76 -6.70 -9.95
N ASP A 100 6.56 -7.74 -10.15
CA ASP A 100 6.91 -8.67 -9.06
C ASP A 100 8.11 -8.17 -8.24
N VAL A 101 9.01 -7.42 -8.89
CA VAL A 101 10.15 -6.74 -8.28
C VAL A 101 10.44 -5.43 -9.02
N ALA A 102 11.07 -4.46 -8.34
CA ALA A 102 11.60 -3.27 -8.99
C ALA A 102 12.92 -2.85 -8.35
N MET A 103 13.82 -2.28 -9.15
CA MET A 103 14.95 -1.51 -8.64
C MET A 103 14.69 -0.04 -8.94
N ILE A 104 14.73 0.80 -7.91
CA ILE A 104 14.59 2.25 -8.05
C ILE A 104 15.88 2.94 -7.63
N THR A 105 16.17 4.08 -8.23
CA THR A 105 17.36 4.88 -7.90
C THR A 105 16.92 6.22 -7.34
N LEU A 106 17.26 6.48 -6.08
CA LEU A 106 16.87 7.69 -5.35
C LEU A 106 18.09 8.32 -4.67
N PRO A 107 18.14 9.65 -4.50
CA PRO A 107 19.18 10.29 -3.69
C PRO A 107 18.99 9.95 -2.21
N ASP A 108 20.08 9.64 -1.51
CA ASP A 108 20.11 9.57 -0.05
C ASP A 108 20.10 10.99 0.58
N PRO A 109 20.04 11.15 1.92
CA PRO A 109 20.04 12.49 2.54
C PRO A 109 21.28 13.35 2.23
N ALA A 110 22.38 12.76 1.76
CA ALA A 110 23.57 13.47 1.31
C ALA A 110 23.54 13.81 -0.20
N GLY A 111 22.46 13.45 -0.90
CA GLY A 111 22.29 13.65 -2.34
C GLY A 111 22.95 12.60 -3.22
N VAL A 112 23.51 11.53 -2.63
CA VAL A 112 24.16 10.46 -3.41
C VAL A 112 23.09 9.50 -3.93
N MET A 113 23.11 9.23 -5.25
CA MET A 113 22.16 8.29 -5.85
C MET A 113 22.43 6.86 -5.37
N ARG A 114 21.41 6.21 -4.81
CA ARG A 114 21.43 4.81 -4.35
C ARG A 114 20.37 4.01 -5.08
N SER A 115 20.71 2.79 -5.45
CA SER A 115 19.74 1.83 -5.97
C SER A 115 19.17 0.98 -4.84
N ILE A 116 17.85 0.86 -4.81
CA ILE A 116 17.09 0.13 -3.79
C ILE A 116 16.23 -0.91 -4.50
N TRP A 117 16.29 -2.15 -4.04
CA TRP A 117 15.40 -3.22 -4.48
C TRP A 117 14.10 -3.20 -3.69
N LEU A 118 13.00 -3.35 -4.40
CA LEU A 118 11.65 -3.41 -3.88
C LEU A 118 11.05 -4.79 -4.22
N SER A 119 10.67 -5.54 -3.20
CA SER A 119 9.96 -6.81 -3.26
C SER A 119 8.98 -6.89 -2.08
N HIS A 120 7.92 -7.69 -2.22
CA HIS A 120 7.01 -7.96 -1.10
C HIS A 120 7.66 -8.91 -0.08
N SER A 121 8.18 -10.04 -0.57
CA SER A 121 8.88 -10.99 0.29
C SER A 121 10.30 -10.49 0.58
N PRO A 122 10.75 -10.55 1.85
CA PRO A 122 12.14 -10.27 2.17
C PRO A 122 13.04 -11.29 1.45
N THR A 123 14.12 -10.79 0.87
CA THR A 123 15.19 -11.58 0.25
C THR A 123 16.10 -12.20 1.28
#